data_AF-A0A034VCM0-F1
#
_entry.id   AF-A0A034VCM0-F1
#
_cell.length_a   1.000
_cell.length_b   1.000
_cell.length_c   1.000
_cell.angle_alpha   90.00
_cell.angle_beta   90.00
_cell.angle_gamma   90.00
#
_symmetry.space_group_name_H-M   'P 1'
#
loop_
_entity.id
_entity.type
_entity.pdbx_description
1 polymer ?
#
loop_
_entity_poly.entity_id
_entity_poly.type
_entity_poly.pdbx_seq_one_letter_code
_entity_poly.pdbx_strand_id
1 'polypeptide(L)'
;MPQTFKYLQMNQWLELLGYNKIGDNTFPNLMAFLTSYNLTMAEAKCMPKTVGGLNNPLCNFIWNDFKRFGYKTAYAEDTSSLSTFNYRKKGFERPPTDYYLRPLTMAIEKVLKVTKKAGLSYCVGRKHYGEYIYDYALQFANAYPEEPLFGLFWTNSFSHNAFDIEATMDVKVLEYLKKLKTDGILERSIVIFLADHGIRWGPLLKLKSGFLEERLPMFFISLPPWYQKQHPDFVKVLQTNQKRLTTPYDIYATMKHILEVAQPEMEFPEVNGTMRGISIFREIPENRTCNDAGIPEHWCTCVPYEIVPTKDEVAKTVTLLVIKDINQYLVNKNISDKCAELKLETINSVEMKMIKIPNESTYRINFEANPEKARFQVTVVYNITTNTIDTKVEDISRLDWYAKTSNCIDLKEEKKYCICKNNTTT
;
A
#
# COMPACT_ATOMS: atom_id res chain seq x y z
N MET A 1 -13.39 -7.61 9.91
CA MET A 1 -14.50 -6.76 10.40
C MET A 1 -15.82 -7.16 9.73
N PRO A 2 -16.46 -8.27 10.14
CA PRO A 2 -17.65 -8.78 9.46
C PRO A 2 -18.87 -7.85 9.45
N GLN A 3 -19.12 -7.10 10.53
CA GLN A 3 -20.28 -6.22 10.62
C GLN A 3 -20.12 -5.00 9.69
N THR A 4 -18.92 -4.43 9.67
CA THR A 4 -18.51 -3.37 8.75
C THR A 4 -18.67 -3.81 7.29
N PHE A 5 -18.11 -4.98 6.93
CA PHE A 5 -18.21 -5.51 5.57
C PHE A 5 -19.67 -5.71 5.15
N LYS A 6 -20.50 -6.33 6.01
CA LYS A 6 -21.92 -6.52 5.76
C LYS A 6 -22.66 -5.18 5.54
N TYR A 7 -22.33 -4.15 6.33
CA TYR A 7 -22.92 -2.82 6.16
C TYR A 7 -22.58 -2.22 4.80
N LEU A 8 -21.31 -2.27 4.39
CA LEU A 8 -20.86 -1.74 3.09
C LEU A 8 -21.62 -2.41 1.93
N GLN A 9 -21.67 -3.74 1.93
CA GLN A 9 -22.39 -4.54 0.92
C GLN A 9 -23.90 -4.19 0.83
N MET A 10 -24.52 -3.86 1.96
CA MET A 10 -25.96 -3.58 2.01
C MET A 10 -26.34 -2.10 1.77
N ASN A 11 -25.37 -1.17 1.76
CA ASN A 11 -25.65 0.28 1.75
C ASN A 11 -25.04 1.01 0.55
N GLN A 12 -25.13 0.40 -0.64
CA GLN A 12 -24.77 1.02 -1.94
C GLN A 12 -23.29 1.46 -2.05
N TRP A 13 -22.39 0.86 -1.28
CA TRP A 13 -20.96 0.97 -1.54
C TRP A 13 -20.59 0.00 -2.67
N LEU A 14 -19.78 0.46 -3.62
CA LEU A 14 -19.27 -0.34 -4.72
C LEU A 14 -17.86 -0.83 -4.37
N GLU A 15 -17.59 -2.10 -4.60
CA GLU A 15 -16.32 -2.74 -4.27
C GLU A 15 -15.49 -2.98 -5.53
N LEU A 16 -14.23 -2.54 -5.53
CA LEU A 16 -13.28 -2.90 -6.59
C LEU A 16 -12.59 -4.21 -6.21
N LEU A 17 -13.17 -5.34 -6.59
CA LEU A 17 -12.72 -6.68 -6.22
C LEU A 17 -11.32 -7.02 -6.78
N GLY A 18 -10.96 -6.38 -7.89
CA GLY A 18 -9.64 -6.51 -8.53
C GLY A 18 -8.65 -5.41 -8.15
N TYR A 19 -8.88 -4.66 -7.06
CA TYR A 19 -7.95 -3.62 -6.60
C TYR A 19 -6.66 -4.25 -6.07
N ASN A 20 -5.58 -4.09 -6.82
CA ASN A 20 -4.29 -4.73 -6.57
C ASN A 20 -3.26 -3.69 -6.13
N LYS A 21 -2.52 -4.00 -5.06
CA LYS A 21 -1.38 -3.18 -4.62
C LYS A 21 -0.25 -3.19 -5.66
N ILE A 22 0.63 -2.20 -5.64
CA ILE A 22 1.76 -2.09 -6.57
C ILE A 22 3.13 -2.19 -5.90
N GLY A 23 3.14 -2.34 -4.57
CA GLY A 23 4.35 -2.45 -3.79
C GLY A 23 4.14 -3.11 -2.44
N ASP A 24 5.23 -3.36 -1.74
CA ASP A 24 5.28 -4.17 -0.52
C ASP A 24 4.45 -3.58 0.63
N ASN A 25 4.64 -2.29 0.93
CA ASN A 25 4.15 -1.62 2.13
C ASN A 25 3.39 -0.33 1.84
N THR A 26 3.01 0.40 2.88
CA THR A 26 2.23 1.64 2.79
C THR A 26 2.82 2.71 1.90
N PHE A 27 4.13 2.95 1.99
CA PHE A 27 4.73 4.06 1.27
C PHE A 27 4.59 3.93 -0.26
N PRO A 28 5.02 2.85 -0.93
CA PRO A 28 4.86 2.74 -2.39
C PRO A 28 3.40 2.78 -2.84
N ASN A 29 2.48 2.14 -2.11
CA ASN A 29 1.07 2.10 -2.49
C ASN A 29 0.39 3.47 -2.33
N LEU A 30 0.64 4.18 -1.22
CA LEU A 30 0.13 5.55 -1.04
C LEU A 30 0.83 6.56 -1.96
N MET A 31 2.11 6.39 -2.31
CA MET A 31 2.74 7.26 -3.31
C MET A 31 2.11 7.06 -4.70
N ALA A 32 1.78 5.83 -5.09
CA ALA A 32 1.05 5.60 -6.33
C ALA A 32 -0.37 6.20 -6.29
N PHE A 33 -1.08 6.03 -5.16
CA PHE A 33 -2.41 6.61 -4.93
C PHE A 33 -2.41 8.13 -4.96
N LEU A 34 -1.39 8.76 -4.35
CA LEU A 34 -1.38 10.21 -4.14
C LEU A 34 -0.58 10.97 -5.19
N THR A 35 0.30 10.33 -5.95
CA THR A 35 1.19 11.03 -6.88
C THR A 35 1.36 10.38 -8.26
N SER A 36 0.73 9.22 -8.49
CA SER A 36 0.96 8.34 -9.66
C SER A 36 2.40 7.81 -9.77
N TYR A 37 3.22 7.92 -8.73
CA TYR A 37 4.62 7.49 -8.77
C TYR A 37 4.81 6.10 -8.15
N ASN A 38 5.55 5.25 -8.86
CA ASN A 38 6.10 4.04 -8.25
C ASN A 38 7.21 4.42 -7.24
N LEU A 39 7.71 3.44 -6.48
CA LEU A 39 8.72 3.68 -5.46
C LEU A 39 9.97 4.41 -6.00
N THR A 40 10.50 3.95 -7.12
CA THR A 40 11.71 4.51 -7.74
C THR A 40 11.52 5.98 -8.14
N MET A 41 10.38 6.32 -8.75
CA MET A 41 10.03 7.69 -9.10
C MET A 41 9.77 8.55 -7.86
N ALA A 42 9.10 8.02 -6.84
CA ALA A 42 8.84 8.70 -5.58
C ALA A 42 10.15 9.05 -4.85
N GLU A 43 11.11 8.13 -4.81
CA GLU A 43 12.43 8.39 -4.23
C GLU A 43 13.22 9.45 -5.03
N ALA A 44 13.21 9.35 -6.36
CA ALA A 44 13.95 10.27 -7.22
C ALA A 44 13.36 11.69 -7.26
N LYS A 45 12.03 11.81 -7.34
CA LYS A 45 11.35 13.11 -7.53
C LYS A 45 10.94 13.78 -6.23
N CYS A 46 10.50 13.01 -5.24
CA CYS A 46 9.97 13.54 -3.98
C CYS A 46 10.95 13.41 -2.81
N MET A 47 12.13 12.81 -3.05
CA MET A 47 13.29 12.79 -2.13
C MET A 47 12.92 12.70 -0.63
N PRO A 48 12.14 11.70 -0.19
CA PRO A 48 11.53 11.67 1.15
C PRO A 48 12.53 11.56 2.31
N LYS A 49 13.79 11.25 2.00
CA LYS A 49 14.91 11.13 2.95
C LYS A 49 15.68 12.46 3.12
N THR A 50 15.36 13.47 2.33
CA THR A 50 15.96 14.81 2.35
C THR A 50 15.01 15.80 3.04
N VAL A 51 15.53 16.71 3.85
CA VAL A 51 14.73 17.77 4.48
C VAL A 51 14.11 18.61 3.36
N GLY A 52 12.81 18.89 3.46
CA GLY A 52 12.06 19.62 2.44
C GLY A 52 11.70 18.81 1.20
N GLY A 53 12.26 17.61 0.97
CA GLY A 53 12.10 16.88 -0.30
C GLY A 53 10.65 16.58 -0.71
N LEU A 54 9.77 16.28 0.25
CA LEU A 54 8.34 16.02 -0.02
C LEU A 54 7.55 17.27 -0.42
N ASN A 55 8.09 18.47 -0.21
CA ASN A 55 7.45 19.75 -0.52
C ASN A 55 8.25 20.60 -1.53
N ASN A 56 9.56 20.40 -1.66
CA ASN A 56 10.48 21.20 -2.47
C ASN A 56 11.64 20.34 -3.04
N PRO A 57 11.68 20.06 -4.36
CA PRO A 57 10.72 20.49 -5.38
C PRO A 57 9.32 19.92 -5.12
N LEU A 58 8.29 20.58 -5.64
CA LEU A 58 6.91 20.19 -5.40
C LEU A 58 6.68 18.74 -5.89
N CYS A 59 6.45 17.83 -4.95
CA CYS A 59 6.02 16.47 -5.28
C CYS A 59 4.57 16.51 -5.81
N ASN A 60 4.24 15.61 -6.73
CA ASN A 60 2.99 15.56 -7.48
C ASN A 60 1.79 15.06 -6.65
N PHE A 61 1.68 15.48 -5.38
CA PHE A 61 0.60 15.08 -4.52
C PHE A 61 -0.75 15.64 -5.01
N ILE A 62 -1.75 14.78 -5.12
CA ILE A 62 -3.09 15.12 -5.61
C ILE A 62 -3.78 16.19 -4.77
N TRP A 63 -3.48 16.27 -3.47
CA TRP A 63 -4.01 17.35 -2.62
C TRP A 63 -3.52 18.74 -3.05
N ASN A 64 -2.36 18.86 -3.71
CA ASN A 64 -1.91 20.13 -4.28
C ASN A 64 -2.79 20.54 -5.47
N ASP A 65 -3.24 19.57 -6.26
CA ASP A 65 -4.20 19.81 -7.35
C ASP A 65 -5.57 20.21 -6.78
N PHE A 66 -6.10 19.47 -5.81
CA PHE A 66 -7.35 19.86 -5.12
C PHE A 66 -7.27 21.27 -4.53
N LYS A 67 -6.18 21.61 -3.84
CA LYS A 67 -5.97 22.95 -3.31
C LYS A 67 -5.95 24.02 -4.40
N ARG A 68 -5.29 23.76 -5.54
CA ARG A 68 -5.27 24.67 -6.69
C ARG A 68 -6.68 24.89 -7.27
N PHE A 69 -7.53 23.86 -7.22
CA PHE A 69 -8.94 23.91 -7.66
C PHE A 69 -9.88 24.53 -6.60
N GLY A 70 -9.35 25.12 -5.54
CA GLY A 70 -10.11 25.84 -4.51
C GLY A 70 -10.61 24.96 -3.35
N TYR A 71 -10.23 23.67 -3.30
CA TYR A 71 -10.64 22.80 -2.21
C TYR A 71 -9.84 23.11 -0.95
N LYS A 72 -10.50 23.07 0.22
CA LYS A 72 -9.79 22.98 1.50
C LYS A 72 -9.27 21.56 1.66
N THR A 73 -8.03 21.42 2.10
CA THR A 73 -7.35 20.12 2.18
C THR A 73 -7.05 19.69 3.61
N ALA A 74 -7.21 18.40 3.90
CA ALA A 74 -6.87 17.83 5.20
C ALA A 74 -6.05 16.53 5.10
N TYR A 75 -5.14 16.34 6.05
CA TYR A 75 -4.43 15.08 6.23
C TYR A 75 -4.26 14.75 7.71
N ALA A 76 -4.60 13.52 8.09
CA ALA A 76 -4.41 13.00 9.42
C ALA A 76 -3.99 11.52 9.37
N GLU A 77 -3.05 11.16 10.24
CA GLU A 77 -2.59 9.79 10.40
C GLU A 77 -2.25 9.53 11.87
N ASP A 78 -2.71 8.39 12.40
CA ASP A 78 -2.33 7.94 13.76
C ASP A 78 -0.93 7.31 13.78
N THR A 79 -0.47 6.92 14.98
CA THR A 79 0.81 6.23 15.17
C THR A 79 1.99 7.08 14.66
N SER A 80 2.25 8.21 15.32
CA SER A 80 3.11 9.30 14.83
C SER A 80 4.57 8.88 14.52
N SER A 81 5.04 7.82 15.18
CA SER A 81 6.37 7.22 15.00
C SER A 81 6.49 6.29 13.78
N LEU A 82 5.36 5.75 13.29
CA LEU A 82 5.28 4.88 12.11
C LEU A 82 4.55 5.52 10.93
N SER A 83 4.10 6.77 11.08
CA SER A 83 3.32 7.45 10.04
C SER A 83 4.05 7.47 8.69
N THR A 84 3.27 7.31 7.63
CA THR A 84 3.69 7.05 6.26
C THR A 84 4.87 7.90 5.78
N PHE A 85 4.79 9.21 6.02
CA PHE A 85 5.79 10.18 5.53
C PHE A 85 6.90 10.50 6.52
N ASN A 86 6.87 9.95 7.75
CA ASN A 86 7.87 10.25 8.79
C ASN A 86 8.69 9.02 9.20
N TYR A 87 8.16 7.81 9.06
CA TYR A 87 8.93 6.61 9.39
C TYR A 87 10.14 6.46 8.48
N ARG A 88 11.34 6.67 9.07
CA ARG A 88 12.65 6.65 8.38
C ARG A 88 12.72 7.65 7.20
N LYS A 89 11.99 8.76 7.33
CA LYS A 89 11.90 9.86 6.37
C LYS A 89 11.98 11.18 7.12
N LYS A 90 12.17 12.29 6.40
CA LYS A 90 12.22 13.61 7.03
C LYS A 90 10.85 14.25 7.26
N GLY A 91 9.80 13.68 6.65
CA GLY A 91 8.47 14.27 6.69
C GLY A 91 8.38 15.53 5.84
N PHE A 92 7.30 16.27 6.04
CA PHE A 92 7.06 17.53 5.37
C PHE A 92 7.69 18.67 6.17
N GLU A 93 8.43 19.55 5.50
CA GLU A 93 9.00 20.76 6.11
C GLU A 93 7.92 21.81 6.38
N ARG A 94 6.94 21.89 5.48
CA ARG A 94 5.74 22.71 5.63
C ARG A 94 4.51 21.81 5.63
N PRO A 95 3.42 22.14 6.37
CA PRO A 95 2.21 21.34 6.36
C PRO A 95 1.76 21.00 4.92
N PRO A 96 1.51 19.71 4.61
CA PRO A 96 1.19 19.29 3.24
C PRO A 96 -0.23 19.70 2.80
N THR A 97 -1.09 20.00 3.76
CA THR A 97 -2.50 20.36 3.58
C THR A 97 -2.86 21.52 4.50
N ASP A 98 -4.00 22.17 4.26
CA ASP A 98 -4.47 23.30 5.08
C ASP A 98 -4.74 22.88 6.53
N TYR A 99 -5.22 21.64 6.71
CA TYR A 99 -5.59 21.05 7.99
C TYR A 99 -4.78 19.78 8.27
N TYR A 100 -3.63 19.94 8.93
CA TYR A 100 -2.69 18.85 9.22
C TYR A 100 -2.69 18.44 10.70
N LEU A 101 -3.22 17.25 11.03
CA LEU A 101 -3.44 16.82 12.42
C LEU A 101 -2.17 16.44 13.19
N ARG A 102 -1.04 16.23 12.51
CA ARG A 102 0.17 15.64 13.10
C ARG A 102 0.64 16.32 14.40
N PRO A 103 0.68 17.66 14.54
CA PRO A 103 1.10 18.28 15.79
C PRO A 103 0.24 17.83 16.99
N LEU A 104 -1.07 17.67 16.79
CA LEU A 104 -1.97 17.16 17.82
C LEU A 104 -1.65 15.69 18.14
N THR A 105 -1.51 14.83 17.12
CA THR A 105 -1.25 13.39 17.34
C THR A 105 0.06 13.16 18.09
N MET A 106 1.10 13.94 17.77
CA MET A 106 2.37 13.94 18.51
C MET A 106 2.21 14.42 19.96
N ALA A 107 1.42 15.46 20.20
CA ALA A 107 1.19 15.99 21.55
C ALA A 107 0.41 15.00 22.44
N ILE A 108 -0.66 14.41 21.92
CA ILE A 108 -1.48 13.47 22.71
C ILE A 108 -0.76 12.16 23.02
N GLU A 109 0.07 11.64 22.10
CA GLU A 109 0.91 10.48 22.37
C GLU A 109 1.94 10.75 23.47
N LYS A 110 2.46 11.99 23.52
CA LYS A 110 3.46 12.40 24.52
C LYS A 110 2.86 12.62 25.90
N VAL A 111 1.67 13.23 25.96
CA VAL A 111 1.08 13.73 27.21
C VAL A 111 0.08 12.75 27.83
N LEU A 112 -0.71 12.05 27.01
CA LEU A 112 -1.74 11.14 27.51
C LEU A 112 -1.16 9.74 27.77
N LYS A 113 -1.84 8.98 28.64
CA LYS A 113 -1.49 7.58 28.89
C LYS A 113 -1.69 6.77 27.60
N VAL A 114 -0.64 6.09 27.16
CA VAL A 114 -0.67 5.21 25.98
C VAL A 114 -0.70 3.75 26.41
N THR A 115 -1.69 3.01 25.93
CA THR A 115 -1.74 1.54 26.04
C THR A 115 -1.40 0.94 24.69
N LYS A 116 -0.44 -0.01 24.67
CA LYS A 116 -0.03 -0.68 23.44
C LYS A 116 -0.78 -1.99 23.23
N LYS A 117 -1.07 -2.33 21.97
CA LYS A 117 -1.58 -3.64 21.54
C LYS A 117 -0.86 -4.02 20.25
N ALA A 118 -0.45 -5.28 20.13
CA ALA A 118 0.38 -5.77 19.01
C ALA A 118 1.59 -4.86 18.69
N GLY A 119 2.20 -4.25 19.72
CA GLY A 119 3.37 -3.36 19.57
C GLY A 119 3.07 -1.92 19.14
N LEU A 120 1.81 -1.55 18.89
CA LEU A 120 1.41 -0.20 18.47
C LEU A 120 0.63 0.53 19.55
N SER A 121 0.64 1.87 19.52
CA SER A 121 -0.22 2.71 20.35
C SER A 121 -1.68 2.44 19.98
N TYR A 122 -2.40 1.74 20.84
CA TYR A 122 -3.77 1.29 20.55
C TYR A 122 -4.80 2.18 21.24
N CYS A 123 -4.62 2.50 22.52
CA CYS A 123 -5.38 3.53 23.23
C CYS A 123 -4.47 4.71 23.56
N VAL A 124 -4.97 5.92 23.34
CA VAL A 124 -4.32 7.17 23.76
C VAL A 124 -5.33 7.92 24.64
N GLY A 125 -5.00 8.10 25.92
CA GLY A 125 -5.95 8.58 26.92
C GLY A 125 -7.11 7.61 27.11
N ARG A 126 -8.33 8.05 26.81
CA ARG A 126 -9.58 7.27 27.01
C ARG A 126 -10.19 6.72 25.72
N LYS A 127 -9.56 6.97 24.56
CA LYS A 127 -10.07 6.55 23.25
C LYS A 127 -9.09 5.59 22.58
N HIS A 128 -9.61 4.75 21.68
CA HIS A 128 -8.77 4.08 20.70
C HIS A 128 -8.13 5.14 19.81
N TYR A 129 -6.91 4.90 19.38
CA TYR A 129 -6.16 5.94 18.70
C TYR A 129 -6.77 6.29 17.33
N GLY A 130 -7.23 5.29 16.57
CA GLY A 130 -7.95 5.51 15.31
C GLY A 130 -9.19 6.41 15.44
N GLU A 131 -9.86 6.44 16.61
CA GLU A 131 -11.03 7.30 16.84
C GLU A 131 -10.68 8.79 16.72
N TYR A 132 -9.47 9.22 17.11
CA TYR A 132 -9.06 10.62 16.93
C TYR A 132 -9.00 11.03 15.46
N ILE A 133 -8.64 10.09 14.58
CA ILE A 133 -8.56 10.32 13.14
C ILE A 133 -9.96 10.38 12.53
N TYR A 134 -10.85 9.47 12.93
CA TYR A 134 -12.23 9.46 12.46
C TYR A 134 -13.05 10.65 12.99
N ASP A 135 -12.86 11.03 14.25
CA ASP A 135 -13.47 12.23 14.83
C ASP A 135 -13.02 13.49 14.07
N TYR A 136 -11.74 13.57 13.69
CA TYR A 136 -11.20 14.67 12.91
C TYR A 136 -11.74 14.69 11.48
N ALA A 137 -11.89 13.52 10.84
CA ALA A 137 -12.51 13.39 9.52
C ALA A 137 -13.95 13.94 9.50
N LEU A 138 -14.76 13.55 10.49
CA LEU A 138 -16.14 14.03 10.64
C LEU A 138 -16.19 15.54 10.91
N GLN A 139 -15.34 16.05 11.79
CA GLN A 139 -15.26 17.48 12.08
C GLN A 139 -14.87 18.28 10.84
N PHE A 140 -13.85 17.85 10.10
CA PHE A 140 -13.41 18.52 8.88
C PHE A 140 -14.52 18.52 7.82
N ALA A 141 -15.14 17.38 7.58
CA ALA A 141 -16.24 17.26 6.63
C ALA A 141 -17.41 18.20 6.96
N ASN A 142 -17.76 18.34 8.25
CA ASN A 142 -18.92 19.12 8.70
C ASN A 142 -18.60 20.61 8.99
N ALA A 143 -17.34 20.99 9.13
CA ALA A 143 -16.96 22.39 9.39
C ALA A 143 -17.28 23.33 8.23
N TYR A 144 -17.30 22.80 7.00
CA TYR A 144 -17.46 23.57 5.77
C TYR A 144 -18.43 22.89 4.80
N PRO A 145 -19.72 22.82 5.13
CA PRO A 145 -20.68 22.02 4.36
C PRO A 145 -20.90 22.53 2.92
N GLU A 146 -20.67 23.82 2.68
CA GLU A 146 -20.86 24.48 1.37
C GLU A 146 -19.57 24.60 0.56
N GLU A 147 -18.42 24.23 1.12
CA GLU A 147 -17.12 24.37 0.46
C GLU A 147 -16.65 23.04 -0.14
N PRO A 148 -15.90 23.05 -1.25
CA PRO A 148 -15.26 21.85 -1.77
C PRO A 148 -14.14 21.38 -0.83
N LEU A 149 -14.15 20.10 -0.45
CA LEU A 149 -13.22 19.51 0.52
C LEU A 149 -12.49 18.29 -0.05
N PHE A 150 -11.19 18.18 0.24
CA PHE A 150 -10.40 16.98 0.02
C PHE A 150 -9.72 16.56 1.32
N GLY A 151 -9.85 15.30 1.71
CA GLY A 151 -9.25 14.81 2.95
C GLY A 151 -8.74 13.37 2.84
N LEU A 152 -7.54 13.14 3.37
CA LEU A 152 -6.99 11.80 3.60
C LEU A 152 -6.88 11.55 5.11
N PHE A 153 -7.57 10.53 5.61
CA PHE A 153 -7.61 10.18 7.02
C PHE A 153 -7.21 8.71 7.19
N TRP A 154 -6.05 8.47 7.80
CA TRP A 154 -5.38 7.18 7.77
C TRP A 154 -5.15 6.60 9.16
N THR A 155 -5.38 5.30 9.34
CA THR A 155 -5.26 4.62 10.64
C THR A 155 -4.41 3.37 10.55
N ASN A 156 -3.40 3.27 11.41
CA ASN A 156 -2.48 2.14 11.53
C ASN A 156 -2.66 1.38 12.86
N SER A 157 -3.15 2.07 13.89
CA SER A 157 -3.10 1.65 15.31
C SER A 157 -3.73 0.29 15.64
N PHE A 158 -4.66 -0.18 14.81
CA PHE A 158 -5.41 -1.41 15.04
C PHE A 158 -5.35 -2.42 13.88
N SER A 159 -4.59 -2.14 12.81
CA SER A 159 -4.54 -2.99 11.61
C SER A 159 -3.13 -3.36 11.12
N HIS A 160 -2.11 -2.60 11.50
CA HIS A 160 -0.80 -2.77 10.83
C HIS A 160 -0.04 -4.04 11.24
N ASN A 161 -0.09 -4.46 12.52
CA ASN A 161 0.78 -5.54 13.03
C ASN A 161 0.13 -6.91 13.18
N ALA A 162 -1.19 -6.99 13.30
CA ALA A 162 -1.90 -8.22 13.64
C ALA A 162 -3.37 -8.15 13.20
N PHE A 163 -3.77 -9.12 12.37
CA PHE A 163 -5.07 -9.19 11.67
C PHE A 163 -6.30 -9.40 12.59
N ASP A 164 -6.07 -9.83 13.83
CA ASP A 164 -7.10 -10.12 14.81
C ASP A 164 -7.49 -8.86 15.61
N ILE A 165 -6.67 -7.80 15.57
CA ILE A 165 -6.93 -6.55 16.28
C ILE A 165 -8.05 -5.76 15.61
N GLU A 166 -8.18 -5.84 14.29
CA GLU A 166 -9.24 -5.21 13.50
C GLU A 166 -10.62 -5.70 13.94
N ALA A 167 -10.73 -6.96 14.37
CA ALA A 167 -11.98 -7.50 14.90
C ALA A 167 -12.48 -6.70 16.12
N THR A 168 -11.56 -6.13 16.93
CA THR A 168 -11.92 -5.31 18.09
C THR A 168 -12.41 -3.91 17.73
N MET A 169 -12.19 -3.46 16.49
CA MET A 169 -12.64 -2.16 15.98
C MET A 169 -13.86 -2.27 15.05
N ASP A 170 -14.36 -3.47 14.76
CA ASP A 170 -15.45 -3.69 13.79
C ASP A 170 -16.70 -2.86 14.11
N VAL A 171 -17.22 -2.94 15.34
CA VAL A 171 -18.39 -2.15 15.77
C VAL A 171 -18.10 -0.65 15.70
N LYS A 172 -16.89 -0.25 16.10
CA LYS A 172 -16.52 1.17 16.16
C LYS A 172 -16.42 1.78 14.75
N VAL A 173 -15.77 1.09 13.81
CA VAL A 173 -15.69 1.50 12.40
C VAL A 173 -17.09 1.56 11.79
N LEU A 174 -17.95 0.59 12.08
CA LEU A 174 -19.35 0.61 11.65
C LEU A 174 -20.11 1.83 12.19
N GLU A 175 -19.91 2.22 13.45
CA GLU A 175 -20.51 3.43 14.02
C GLU A 175 -20.10 4.68 13.22
N TYR A 176 -18.82 4.82 12.86
CA TYR A 176 -18.35 5.94 12.04
C TYR A 176 -18.92 5.91 10.61
N LEU A 177 -19.00 4.75 9.97
CA LEU A 177 -19.61 4.62 8.63
C LEU A 177 -21.11 4.98 8.64
N LYS A 178 -21.83 4.61 9.70
CA LYS A 178 -23.21 5.05 9.92
C LYS A 178 -23.27 6.55 10.16
N LYS A 179 -22.31 7.11 10.90
CA LYS A 179 -22.25 8.54 11.19
C LYS A 179 -22.01 9.38 9.93
N LEU A 180 -21.19 8.91 8.98
CA LEU A 180 -21.06 9.54 7.66
C LEU A 180 -22.41 9.68 6.95
N LYS A 181 -23.29 8.69 7.08
CA LYS A 181 -24.64 8.73 6.52
C LYS A 181 -25.55 9.68 7.30
N THR A 182 -25.61 9.55 8.62
CA THR A 182 -26.52 10.36 9.45
C THR A 182 -26.17 11.85 9.46
N ASP A 183 -24.88 12.19 9.32
CA ASP A 183 -24.40 13.57 9.22
C ASP A 183 -24.52 14.13 7.78
N GLY A 184 -25.10 13.36 6.85
CA GLY A 184 -25.32 13.79 5.45
C GLY A 184 -24.05 13.84 4.59
N ILE A 185 -22.92 13.31 5.07
CA ILE A 185 -21.64 13.34 4.32
C ILE A 185 -21.73 12.45 3.07
N LEU A 186 -22.31 11.25 3.19
CA LEU A 186 -22.52 10.37 2.02
C LEU A 186 -23.51 10.95 0.99
N GLU A 187 -24.33 11.92 1.38
CA GLU A 187 -25.30 12.55 0.49
C GLU A 187 -24.67 13.66 -0.36
N ARG A 188 -23.50 14.18 0.04
CA ARG A 188 -22.85 15.32 -0.62
C ARG A 188 -21.41 15.06 -1.08
N SER A 189 -20.79 13.96 -0.65
CA SER A 189 -19.37 13.68 -0.92
C SER A 189 -19.16 12.31 -1.52
N ILE A 190 -18.18 12.20 -2.41
CA ILE A 190 -17.59 10.91 -2.77
C ILE A 190 -16.73 10.47 -1.59
N VAL A 191 -16.98 9.27 -1.07
CA VAL A 191 -16.21 8.71 0.05
C VAL A 191 -15.58 7.38 -0.37
N ILE A 192 -14.27 7.26 -0.15
CA ILE A 192 -13.51 6.04 -0.40
C ILE A 192 -13.08 5.46 0.95
N PHE A 193 -13.36 4.18 1.16
CA PHE A 193 -12.91 3.41 2.32
C PHE A 193 -12.02 2.26 1.81
N LEU A 194 -10.72 2.34 2.08
CA LEU A 194 -9.73 1.45 1.47
C LEU A 194 -8.63 1.02 2.45
N ALA A 195 -7.89 -0.01 2.05
CA ALA A 195 -6.57 -0.35 2.56
C ALA A 195 -5.52 -0.26 1.44
N ASP A 196 -4.26 -0.08 1.82
CA ASP A 196 -3.09 0.03 0.94
C ASP A 196 -2.44 -1.33 0.61
N HIS A 197 -2.53 -2.28 1.55
CA HIS A 197 -2.11 -3.67 1.41
C HIS A 197 -2.85 -4.57 2.43
N GLY A 198 -2.79 -5.89 2.26
CA GLY A 198 -3.22 -6.83 3.30
C GLY A 198 -2.09 -7.21 4.27
N ILE A 199 -2.27 -8.27 5.06
CA ILE A 199 -1.24 -8.63 6.07
C ILE A 199 0.06 -9.11 5.40
N ARG A 200 1.21 -8.59 5.82
CA ARG A 200 2.53 -8.86 5.20
C ARG A 200 3.33 -9.97 5.88
N TRP A 201 2.87 -10.46 7.02
CA TRP A 201 3.50 -11.53 7.77
C TRP A 201 2.48 -12.26 8.64
N GLY A 202 2.89 -13.39 9.20
CA GLY A 202 2.08 -14.14 10.17
C GLY A 202 1.26 -15.28 9.55
N PRO A 203 0.25 -15.78 10.28
CA PRO A 203 -0.37 -17.06 9.97
C PRO A 203 -1.24 -17.05 8.70
N LEU A 204 -1.85 -15.92 8.33
CA LEU A 204 -2.69 -15.85 7.12
C LEU A 204 -1.89 -16.12 5.84
N LEU A 205 -0.61 -15.75 5.81
CA LEU A 205 0.27 -16.01 4.67
C LEU A 205 0.64 -17.49 4.50
N LYS A 206 0.32 -18.35 5.48
CA LYS A 206 0.50 -19.82 5.35
C LYS A 206 -0.69 -20.50 4.66
N LEU A 207 -1.80 -19.78 4.47
CA LEU A 207 -2.98 -20.30 3.79
C LEU A 207 -2.77 -20.30 2.27
N LYS A 208 -3.50 -21.16 1.55
CA LYS A 208 -3.45 -21.21 0.08
C LYS A 208 -3.81 -19.86 -0.57
N SER A 209 -4.74 -19.11 0.06
CA SER A 209 -5.15 -17.77 -0.36
C SER A 209 -4.28 -16.65 0.20
N GLY A 210 -3.25 -16.95 1.00
CA GLY A 210 -2.41 -15.95 1.66
C GLY A 210 -1.71 -15.00 0.68
N PHE A 211 -1.44 -15.48 -0.54
CA PHE A 211 -0.92 -14.65 -1.62
C PHE A 211 -1.88 -13.52 -2.03
N LEU A 212 -3.18 -13.81 -2.09
CA LEU A 212 -4.23 -12.83 -2.42
C LEU A 212 -4.51 -11.92 -1.24
N GLU A 213 -4.56 -12.46 -0.02
CA GLU A 213 -4.72 -11.69 1.22
C GLU A 213 -3.76 -10.50 1.26
N GLU A 214 -2.48 -10.72 0.96
CA GLU A 214 -1.47 -9.68 0.99
C GLU A 214 -1.61 -8.62 -0.12
N ARG A 215 -2.18 -8.99 -1.27
CA ARG A 215 -2.06 -8.25 -2.56
C ARG A 215 -3.35 -7.56 -3.02
N LEU A 216 -4.50 -8.04 -2.56
CA LEU A 216 -5.82 -7.52 -2.90
C LEU A 216 -6.46 -6.85 -1.67
N PRO A 217 -5.98 -5.66 -1.25
CA PRO A 217 -6.59 -4.95 -0.15
C PRO A 217 -8.02 -4.52 -0.47
N MET A 218 -8.84 -4.34 0.58
CA MET A 218 -10.21 -3.86 0.42
C MET A 218 -10.26 -2.46 -0.22
N PHE A 219 -11.23 -2.24 -1.09
CA PHE A 219 -11.52 -0.93 -1.67
C PHE A 219 -13.03 -0.77 -1.88
N PHE A 220 -13.62 0.19 -1.18
CA PHE A 220 -15.02 0.56 -1.30
C PHE A 220 -15.16 2.03 -1.64
N ILE A 221 -16.12 2.36 -2.51
CA ILE A 221 -16.45 3.73 -2.87
C ILE A 221 -17.96 3.96 -2.76
N SER A 222 -18.34 5.09 -2.17
CA SER A 222 -19.70 5.62 -2.14
C SER A 222 -19.75 6.89 -2.98
N LEU A 223 -20.73 6.97 -3.89
CA LEU A 223 -21.01 8.16 -4.69
C LEU A 223 -22.29 8.82 -4.16
N PRO A 224 -22.35 10.15 -3.99
CA PRO A 224 -23.54 10.79 -3.48
C PRO A 224 -24.68 10.74 -4.53
N PRO A 225 -25.97 10.69 -4.13
CA PRO A 225 -27.07 10.49 -5.07
C PRO A 225 -27.16 11.53 -6.18
N TRP A 226 -26.80 12.80 -5.90
CA TRP A 226 -26.79 13.86 -6.91
C TRP A 226 -25.74 13.57 -8.00
N TYR A 227 -24.56 13.07 -7.63
CA TYR A 227 -23.48 12.75 -8.57
C TYR A 227 -23.84 11.53 -9.41
N GLN A 228 -24.48 10.53 -8.80
CA GLN A 228 -25.02 9.37 -9.53
C GLN A 228 -26.08 9.79 -10.55
N LYS A 229 -26.97 10.71 -10.19
CA LYS A 229 -28.02 11.22 -11.08
C LYS A 229 -27.45 12.08 -12.22
N GLN A 230 -26.41 12.86 -11.94
CA GLN A 230 -25.75 13.72 -12.92
C GLN A 230 -24.86 12.93 -13.89
N HIS A 231 -24.23 11.85 -13.40
CA HIS A 231 -23.29 11.02 -14.16
C HIS A 231 -23.70 9.53 -14.15
N PRO A 232 -24.86 9.17 -14.73
CA PRO A 232 -25.31 7.78 -14.77
C PRO A 232 -24.37 6.87 -15.58
N ASP A 233 -23.65 7.44 -16.54
CA ASP A 233 -22.59 6.79 -17.31
C ASP A 233 -21.42 6.37 -16.40
N PHE A 234 -20.97 7.24 -15.49
CA PHE A 234 -19.92 6.91 -14.53
C PHE A 234 -20.34 5.77 -13.60
N VAL A 235 -21.59 5.75 -13.16
CA VAL A 235 -22.13 4.66 -12.33
C VAL A 235 -22.10 3.33 -13.09
N LYS A 236 -22.55 3.32 -14.36
CA LYS A 236 -22.52 2.12 -15.20
C LYS A 236 -21.10 1.60 -15.40
N VAL A 237 -20.16 2.49 -15.70
CA VAL A 237 -18.75 2.14 -15.89
C VAL A 237 -18.14 1.61 -14.59
N LEU A 238 -18.40 2.27 -13.45
CA LEU A 238 -17.92 1.82 -12.16
C LEU A 238 -18.46 0.42 -11.82
N GLN A 239 -19.73 0.12 -12.13
CA GLN A 239 -20.30 -1.20 -11.96
C GLN A 239 -19.58 -2.28 -12.77
N THR A 240 -19.22 -2.00 -14.02
CA THR A 240 -18.36 -2.87 -14.85
C THR A 240 -16.98 -3.05 -14.20
N ASN A 241 -16.38 -1.94 -13.76
CA ASN A 241 -15.03 -1.91 -13.21
C ASN A 241 -14.87 -2.62 -11.86
N GLN A 242 -15.95 -2.92 -11.13
CA GLN A 242 -15.90 -3.72 -9.90
C GLN A 242 -15.18 -5.07 -10.09
N LYS A 243 -15.23 -5.63 -11.29
CA LYS A 243 -14.59 -6.91 -11.65
C LYS A 243 -13.39 -6.75 -12.60
N ARG A 244 -12.84 -5.54 -12.71
CA ARG A 244 -11.66 -5.25 -13.53
C ARG A 244 -10.42 -5.08 -12.64
N LEU A 245 -9.25 -5.30 -13.24
CA LEU A 245 -7.96 -5.07 -12.58
C LEU A 245 -7.73 -3.57 -12.39
N THR A 246 -7.75 -3.12 -11.13
CA THR A 246 -7.52 -1.72 -10.77
C THR A 246 -6.35 -1.60 -9.79
N THR A 247 -5.79 -0.41 -9.68
CA THR A 247 -4.57 -0.13 -8.92
C THR A 247 -4.66 1.24 -8.26
N PRO A 248 -3.77 1.56 -7.30
CA PRO A 248 -3.64 2.91 -6.77
C PRO A 248 -3.49 3.99 -7.84
N TYR A 249 -2.83 3.68 -8.96
CA TYR A 249 -2.66 4.59 -10.10
C TYR A 249 -4.00 5.00 -10.73
N ASP A 250 -4.93 4.06 -10.86
CA ASP A 250 -6.26 4.31 -11.42
C ASP A 250 -7.08 5.24 -10.51
N ILE A 251 -6.86 5.16 -9.20
CA ILE A 251 -7.53 6.05 -8.23
C ILE A 251 -6.94 7.46 -8.29
N TYR A 252 -5.63 7.61 -8.48
CA TYR A 252 -5.02 8.91 -8.78
C TYR A 252 -5.63 9.53 -10.05
N ALA A 253 -5.71 8.75 -11.13
CA ALA A 253 -6.33 9.20 -12.38
C ALA A 253 -7.82 9.55 -12.20
N THR A 254 -8.52 8.82 -11.33
CA THR A 254 -9.92 9.13 -10.97
C THR A 254 -10.06 10.45 -10.23
N MET A 255 -9.18 10.73 -9.27
CA MET A 255 -9.21 12.01 -8.55
C MET A 255 -8.96 13.20 -9.48
N LYS A 256 -8.07 13.04 -10.46
CA LYS A 256 -7.89 14.05 -11.52
C LYS A 256 -9.12 14.19 -12.42
N HIS A 257 -9.67 13.08 -12.86
CA HIS A 257 -10.89 13.08 -13.68
C HIS A 257 -12.07 13.77 -12.96
N ILE A 258 -12.20 13.63 -11.63
CA ILE A 258 -13.20 14.38 -10.85
C ILE A 258 -12.98 15.89 -10.94
N LEU A 259 -11.74 16.35 -10.81
CA LEU A 259 -11.41 17.77 -10.93
C LEU A 259 -11.64 18.29 -12.36
N GLU A 260 -11.31 17.51 -13.38
CA GLU A 260 -11.55 17.82 -14.80
C GLU A 260 -13.04 18.01 -15.09
N VAL A 261 -13.89 17.13 -14.56
CA VAL A 261 -15.34 17.23 -14.71
C VAL A 261 -15.90 18.42 -13.95
N ALA A 262 -15.35 18.72 -12.76
CA ALA A 262 -15.82 19.82 -11.93
C ALA A 262 -15.47 21.20 -12.50
N GLN A 263 -14.30 21.36 -13.13
CA GLN A 263 -13.82 22.62 -13.69
C GLN A 263 -13.09 22.39 -15.03
N PRO A 264 -13.83 22.14 -16.13
CA PRO A 264 -13.25 21.77 -17.42
C PRO A 264 -12.40 22.87 -18.08
N GLU A 265 -12.65 24.14 -17.72
CA GLU A 265 -11.90 25.31 -18.20
C GLU A 265 -10.51 25.44 -17.54
N MET A 266 -10.26 24.72 -16.45
CA MET A 266 -9.00 24.81 -15.71
C MET A 266 -7.99 23.81 -16.27
N GLU A 267 -6.90 24.32 -16.86
CA GLU A 267 -5.84 23.47 -17.39
C GLU A 267 -5.13 22.70 -16.25
N PHE A 268 -5.04 21.39 -16.40
CA PHE A 268 -4.15 20.57 -15.58
C PHE A 268 -2.76 20.63 -16.18
N PRO A 269 -1.74 21.02 -15.41
CA PRO A 269 -0.38 20.82 -15.87
C PRO A 269 -0.17 19.32 -16.05
N GLU A 270 -0.09 18.86 -17.30
CA GLU A 270 0.42 17.53 -17.61
C GLU A 270 1.88 17.51 -17.16
N VAL A 271 2.13 16.95 -15.98
CA VAL A 271 3.49 16.72 -15.52
C VAL A 271 4.07 15.58 -16.36
N ASN A 272 4.65 15.91 -17.51
CA ASN A 272 5.55 15.11 -18.35
C ASN A 272 5.20 13.60 -18.48
N GLY A 273 4.05 13.25 -19.08
CA GLY A 273 3.74 11.86 -19.45
C GLY A 273 3.71 10.86 -18.27
N THR A 274 3.49 11.34 -17.04
CA THR A 274 3.65 10.54 -15.82
C THR A 274 2.38 9.91 -15.28
N MET A 275 1.21 10.11 -15.89
CA MET A 275 -0.01 9.50 -15.36
C MET A 275 -0.05 8.02 -15.73
N ARG A 276 0.37 7.20 -14.77
CA ARG A 276 0.02 5.78 -14.76
C ARG A 276 -1.44 5.69 -14.34
N GLY A 277 -2.22 4.86 -15.01
CA GLY A 277 -3.59 4.53 -14.64
C GLY A 277 -4.69 5.08 -15.56
N ILE A 278 -5.86 4.50 -15.44
CA ILE A 278 -7.10 4.86 -16.14
C ILE A 278 -8.13 5.17 -15.05
N SER A 279 -8.84 6.30 -15.15
CA SER A 279 -9.89 6.61 -14.18
C SER A 279 -10.93 5.48 -14.13
N ILE A 280 -11.40 5.10 -12.94
CA ILE A 280 -12.43 4.07 -12.76
C ILE A 280 -13.83 4.53 -13.23
N PHE A 281 -13.98 5.78 -13.66
CA PHE A 281 -15.15 6.29 -14.38
C PHE A 281 -15.01 6.16 -15.91
N ARG A 282 -13.90 5.61 -16.38
CA ARG A 282 -13.70 5.13 -17.76
C ARG A 282 -13.57 3.61 -17.71
N GLU A 283 -14.05 2.92 -18.75
CA GLU A 283 -14.03 1.46 -18.74
C GLU A 283 -12.59 0.95 -18.72
N ILE A 284 -12.25 0.14 -17.72
CA ILE A 284 -10.97 -0.51 -17.63
C ILE A 284 -10.99 -1.72 -18.58
N PRO A 285 -10.01 -1.86 -19.50
CA PRO A 285 -10.01 -2.95 -20.46
C PRO A 285 -10.08 -4.34 -19.82
N GLU A 286 -10.89 -5.23 -20.39
CA GLU A 286 -11.03 -6.63 -19.95
C GLU A 286 -9.71 -7.40 -19.99
N ASN A 287 -8.93 -7.16 -21.03
CA ASN A 287 -7.66 -7.82 -21.31
C ASN A 287 -6.46 -7.08 -20.68
N ARG A 288 -6.68 -6.12 -19.77
CA ARG A 288 -5.61 -5.38 -19.11
C ARG A 288 -4.72 -6.33 -18.30
N THR A 289 -3.44 -6.36 -18.63
CA THR A 289 -2.44 -7.17 -17.93
C THR A 289 -1.85 -6.42 -16.73
N CYS A 290 -1.15 -7.13 -15.84
CA CYS A 290 -0.38 -6.51 -14.75
C CYS A 290 0.64 -5.50 -15.26
N ASN A 291 1.27 -5.76 -16.42
CA ASN A 291 2.22 -4.83 -17.02
C ASN A 291 1.52 -3.54 -17.48
N ASP A 292 0.36 -3.65 -18.14
CA ASP A 292 -0.46 -2.48 -18.54
C ASP A 292 -0.95 -1.69 -17.31
N ALA A 293 -1.16 -2.38 -16.19
CA ALA A 293 -1.54 -1.77 -14.91
C ALA A 293 -0.36 -1.24 -14.09
N GLY A 294 0.88 -1.43 -14.54
CA GLY A 294 2.08 -1.02 -13.81
C GLY A 294 2.31 -1.77 -12.50
N ILE A 295 1.78 -2.99 -12.38
CA ILE A 295 1.97 -3.89 -11.24
C ILE A 295 3.23 -4.72 -11.50
N PRO A 296 4.27 -4.63 -10.65
CA PRO A 296 5.44 -5.51 -10.76
C PRO A 296 5.06 -6.99 -10.69
N GLU A 297 5.80 -7.86 -11.38
CA GLU A 297 5.49 -9.29 -11.50
C GLU A 297 5.33 -9.97 -10.12
N HIS A 298 6.10 -9.57 -9.11
CA HIS A 298 5.98 -10.09 -7.74
C HIS A 298 4.62 -9.80 -7.06
N TRP A 299 3.97 -8.70 -7.45
CA TRP A 299 2.69 -8.26 -6.92
C TRP A 299 1.50 -8.64 -7.80
N CYS A 300 1.73 -9.23 -8.98
CA CYS A 300 0.71 -9.57 -9.96
C CYS A 300 -0.15 -10.75 -9.52
N THR A 301 -1.48 -10.61 -9.50
CA THR A 301 -2.41 -11.67 -9.08
C THR A 301 -3.22 -12.30 -10.22
N CYS A 302 -3.06 -11.82 -11.47
CA CYS A 302 -3.93 -12.18 -12.58
C CYS A 302 -3.81 -13.63 -13.07
N VAL A 303 -2.66 -14.27 -12.83
CA VAL A 303 -2.34 -15.56 -13.44
C VAL A 303 -2.12 -16.60 -12.34
N PRO A 304 -2.79 -17.76 -12.41
CA PRO A 304 -2.59 -18.82 -11.43
C PRO A 304 -1.21 -19.47 -11.59
N TYR A 305 -0.79 -20.12 -10.51
CA TYR A 305 0.45 -20.87 -10.46
C TYR A 305 0.14 -22.36 -10.17
N GLU A 306 0.97 -23.24 -10.70
CA GLU A 306 0.96 -24.67 -10.40
C GLU A 306 2.10 -25.05 -9.46
N ILE A 307 1.88 -26.06 -8.62
CA ILE A 307 2.88 -26.50 -7.63
C ILE A 307 3.97 -27.30 -8.34
N VAL A 308 5.23 -26.98 -8.03
CA VAL A 308 6.42 -27.69 -8.49
C VAL A 308 7.09 -28.39 -7.30
N PRO A 309 7.65 -29.61 -7.46
CA PRO A 309 8.39 -30.27 -6.39
C PRO A 309 9.55 -29.41 -5.86
N THR A 310 9.70 -29.32 -4.55
CA THR A 310 10.80 -28.54 -3.92
C THR A 310 12.19 -29.11 -4.18
N LYS A 311 12.28 -30.37 -4.64
CA LYS A 311 13.51 -31.06 -5.04
C LYS A 311 13.86 -30.87 -6.52
N ASP A 312 13.08 -30.08 -7.26
CA ASP A 312 13.37 -29.78 -8.66
C ASP A 312 14.72 -29.04 -8.80
N GLU A 313 15.59 -29.54 -9.67
CA GLU A 313 16.95 -29.01 -9.83
C GLU A 313 16.96 -27.60 -10.43
N VAL A 314 15.98 -27.27 -11.27
CA VAL A 314 15.83 -25.91 -11.80
C VAL A 314 15.39 -24.97 -10.68
N ALA A 315 14.41 -25.37 -9.87
CA ALA A 315 13.98 -24.57 -8.73
C ALA A 315 15.11 -24.32 -7.73
N LYS A 316 15.96 -25.32 -7.46
CA LYS A 316 17.17 -25.17 -6.63
C LYS A 316 18.16 -24.20 -7.26
N THR A 317 18.44 -24.33 -8.55
CA THR A 317 19.32 -23.42 -9.30
C THR A 317 18.83 -21.98 -9.24
N VAL A 318 17.55 -21.75 -9.55
CA VAL A 318 16.90 -20.43 -9.48
C VAL A 318 16.99 -19.84 -8.07
N THR A 319 16.74 -20.64 -7.02
CA THR A 319 16.83 -20.18 -5.63
C THR A 319 18.25 -19.75 -5.26
N LEU A 320 19.27 -20.49 -5.71
CA LEU A 320 20.67 -20.13 -5.47
C LEU A 320 21.08 -18.85 -6.20
N LEU A 321 20.58 -18.62 -7.42
CA LEU A 321 20.77 -17.36 -8.14
C LEU A 321 20.12 -16.19 -7.40
N VAL A 322 18.90 -16.36 -6.88
CA VAL A 322 18.23 -15.33 -6.07
C VAL A 322 19.03 -14.97 -4.81
N ILE A 323 19.54 -15.97 -4.09
CA ILE A 323 20.38 -15.72 -2.90
C ILE A 323 21.65 -14.97 -3.27
N LYS A 324 22.28 -15.32 -4.39
CA LYS A 324 23.43 -14.59 -4.93
C LYS A 324 23.09 -13.13 -5.20
N ASP A 325 21.96 -12.85 -5.84
CA ASP A 325 21.51 -11.48 -6.12
C ASP A 325 21.22 -10.69 -4.84
N ILE A 326 20.61 -11.32 -3.82
CA ILE A 326 20.41 -10.68 -2.51
C ILE A 326 21.74 -10.33 -1.86
N ASN A 327 22.71 -11.25 -1.84
CA ASN A 327 24.03 -10.97 -1.26
C ASN A 327 24.78 -9.88 -2.03
N GLN A 328 24.72 -9.90 -3.37
CA GLN A 328 25.31 -8.85 -4.20
C GLN A 328 24.64 -7.50 -3.97
N TYR A 329 23.33 -7.48 -3.75
CA TYR A 329 22.59 -6.29 -3.38
C TYR A 329 23.09 -5.67 -2.07
N LEU A 330 23.33 -6.49 -1.03
CA LEU A 330 23.91 -6.04 0.24
C LEU A 330 25.32 -5.45 0.06
N VAL A 331 26.13 -6.01 -0.84
CA VAL A 331 27.45 -5.47 -1.22
C VAL A 331 27.30 -4.12 -1.90
N ASN A 332 26.43 -4.01 -2.92
CA ASN A 332 26.21 -2.78 -3.68
C ASN A 332 25.67 -1.64 -2.80
N LYS A 333 24.99 -1.97 -1.70
CA LYS A 333 24.50 -1.02 -0.69
C LYS A 333 25.53 -0.66 0.37
N ASN A 334 26.76 -1.19 0.29
CA ASN A 334 27.86 -0.98 1.24
C ASN A 334 27.46 -1.34 2.68
N ILE A 335 26.77 -2.48 2.87
CA ILE A 335 26.33 -2.96 4.19
C ILE A 335 26.70 -4.44 4.45
N SER A 336 27.46 -5.07 3.55
CA SER A 336 27.94 -6.46 3.72
C SER A 336 28.98 -6.62 4.83
N ASP A 337 29.55 -5.52 5.34
CA ASP A 337 30.37 -5.50 6.54
C ASP A 337 29.53 -5.75 7.82
N LYS A 338 28.29 -5.26 7.85
CA LYS A 338 27.36 -5.35 9.00
C LYS A 338 26.40 -6.53 8.91
N CYS A 339 25.93 -6.84 7.69
CA CYS A 339 24.98 -7.91 7.43
C CYS A 339 25.72 -9.21 7.07
N ALA A 340 25.27 -10.33 7.64
CA ALA A 340 25.78 -11.66 7.32
C ALA A 340 25.41 -12.06 5.89
N GLU A 341 26.29 -12.84 5.26
CA GLU A 341 26.01 -13.47 3.96
C GLU A 341 24.90 -14.52 4.13
N LEU A 342 23.88 -14.44 3.29
CA LEU A 342 22.76 -15.37 3.32
C LEU A 342 23.11 -16.65 2.57
N LYS A 343 22.76 -17.81 3.16
CA LYS A 343 22.96 -19.14 2.54
C LYS A 343 21.65 -19.91 2.56
N LEU A 344 21.37 -20.64 1.49
CA LEU A 344 20.14 -21.44 1.40
C LEU A 344 20.12 -22.48 2.52
N GLU A 345 19.06 -22.46 3.32
CA GLU A 345 18.76 -23.50 4.31
C GLU A 345 17.80 -24.52 3.71
N THR A 346 16.63 -24.08 3.24
CA THR A 346 15.57 -24.98 2.75
C THR A 346 14.62 -24.27 1.79
N ILE A 347 14.13 -25.00 0.80
CA ILE A 347 13.04 -24.55 -0.09
C ILE A 347 11.72 -25.08 0.47
N ASN A 348 10.83 -24.18 0.86
CA ASN A 348 9.57 -24.50 1.51
C ASN A 348 8.45 -24.80 0.49
N SER A 349 8.39 -24.03 -0.60
CA SER A 349 7.45 -24.27 -1.69
C SER A 349 7.95 -23.65 -2.98
N VAL A 350 7.62 -24.28 -4.10
CA VAL A 350 7.90 -23.80 -5.45
C VAL A 350 6.61 -23.85 -6.22
N GLU A 351 6.31 -22.77 -6.92
CA GLU A 351 5.17 -22.70 -7.82
C GLU A 351 5.64 -22.08 -9.15
N MET A 352 5.08 -22.53 -10.27
CA MET A 352 5.37 -22.00 -11.59
C MET A 352 4.12 -21.36 -12.18
N LYS A 353 4.26 -20.19 -12.79
CA LYS A 353 3.16 -19.46 -13.43
C LYS A 353 2.62 -20.27 -14.61
N MET A 354 1.30 -20.47 -14.70
CA MET A 354 0.67 -21.33 -15.71
C MET A 354 0.59 -20.70 -17.13
N ILE A 355 1.49 -19.76 -17.44
CA ILE A 355 1.62 -19.19 -18.78
C ILE A 355 2.93 -19.68 -19.38
N LYS A 356 2.85 -20.25 -20.58
CA LYS A 356 4.01 -20.74 -21.31
C LYS A 356 4.58 -19.62 -22.17
N ILE A 357 5.77 -19.14 -21.82
CA ILE A 357 6.57 -18.23 -22.63
C ILE A 357 7.77 -19.05 -23.16
N PRO A 358 8.07 -19.00 -24.47
CA PRO A 358 9.23 -19.71 -25.00
C PRO A 358 10.52 -19.32 -24.27
N ASN A 359 11.30 -20.31 -23.82
CA ASN A 359 12.57 -20.15 -23.11
C ASN A 359 12.51 -19.42 -21.77
N GLU A 360 11.32 -19.06 -21.27
CA GLU A 360 11.14 -18.36 -20.01
C GLU A 360 10.12 -19.08 -19.12
N SER A 361 10.39 -19.08 -17.82
CA SER A 361 9.46 -19.62 -16.82
C SER A 361 9.46 -18.73 -15.59
N THR A 362 8.27 -18.32 -15.15
CA THR A 362 8.15 -17.52 -13.94
C THR A 362 7.91 -18.43 -12.75
N TYR A 363 8.80 -18.36 -11.76
CA TYR A 363 8.69 -19.11 -10.52
C TYR A 363 8.32 -18.18 -9.37
N ARG A 364 7.49 -18.70 -8.46
CA ARG A 364 7.29 -18.13 -7.12
C ARG A 364 7.84 -19.12 -6.10
N ILE A 365 8.79 -18.68 -5.31
CA ILE A 365 9.56 -19.55 -4.42
C ILE A 365 9.50 -19.01 -3.00
N ASN A 366 9.10 -19.86 -2.07
CA ASN A 366 9.27 -19.62 -0.64
C ASN A 366 10.47 -20.41 -0.14
N PHE A 367 11.43 -19.76 0.49
CA PHE A 367 12.64 -20.40 0.99
C PHE A 367 13.10 -19.82 2.32
N GLU A 368 13.94 -20.57 3.01
CA GLU A 368 14.64 -20.19 4.23
C GLU A 368 16.12 -20.00 3.94
N ALA A 369 16.71 -18.95 4.51
CA ALA A 369 18.14 -18.70 4.43
C ALA A 369 18.74 -18.53 5.83
N ASN A 370 19.94 -19.06 6.03
CA ASN A 370 20.74 -18.81 7.20
C ASN A 370 21.56 -17.53 7.04
N PRO A 371 21.89 -16.84 8.15
CA PRO A 371 21.56 -17.19 9.55
C PRO A 371 20.06 -16.97 9.90
N GLU A 372 19.63 -17.45 11.08
CA GLU A 372 18.29 -17.22 11.65
C GLU A 372 17.09 -17.82 10.89
N LYS A 373 17.31 -18.72 9.91
CA LYS A 373 16.23 -19.33 9.10
C LYS A 373 15.23 -18.28 8.57
N ALA A 374 15.78 -17.20 8.05
CA ALA A 374 15.06 -16.10 7.45
C ALA A 374 14.14 -16.54 6.32
N ARG A 375 12.85 -16.19 6.37
CA ARG A 375 11.84 -16.67 5.42
C ARG A 375 11.58 -15.64 4.34
N PHE A 376 11.85 -16.01 3.10
CA PHE A 376 11.67 -15.16 1.94
C PHE A 376 10.63 -15.70 0.97
N GLN A 377 9.96 -14.80 0.27
CA GLN A 377 9.18 -15.10 -0.94
C GLN A 377 9.69 -14.24 -2.09
N VAL A 378 9.97 -14.89 -3.22
CA VAL A 378 10.41 -14.22 -4.45
C VAL A 378 9.53 -14.67 -5.61
N THR A 379 9.30 -13.75 -6.55
CA THR A 379 8.83 -14.08 -7.89
C THR A 379 9.95 -13.71 -8.86
N VAL A 380 10.28 -14.63 -9.76
CA VAL A 380 11.46 -14.53 -10.62
C VAL A 380 11.16 -15.09 -11.99
N VAL A 381 11.56 -14.37 -13.03
CA VAL A 381 11.53 -14.89 -14.40
C VAL A 381 12.87 -15.55 -14.66
N TYR A 382 12.85 -16.84 -15.00
CA TYR A 382 14.04 -17.62 -15.30
C TYR A 382 14.12 -17.86 -16.81
N ASN A 383 15.24 -17.47 -17.42
CA ASN A 383 15.54 -17.73 -18.81
C ASN A 383 16.37 -19.02 -18.94
N ILE A 384 15.77 -20.06 -19.50
CA ILE A 384 16.33 -21.42 -19.55
C ILE A 384 17.58 -21.47 -20.45
N THR A 385 17.61 -20.68 -21.52
CA THR A 385 18.71 -20.70 -22.51
C THR A 385 19.98 -20.05 -21.98
N THR A 386 19.83 -18.94 -21.26
CA THR A 386 20.96 -18.16 -20.73
C THR A 386 21.32 -18.55 -19.29
N ASN A 387 20.47 -19.32 -18.62
CA ASN A 387 20.58 -19.66 -17.21
C ASN A 387 20.68 -18.39 -16.33
N THR A 388 19.91 -17.36 -16.66
CA THR A 388 19.83 -16.11 -15.91
C THR A 388 18.44 -15.91 -15.33
N ILE A 389 18.38 -15.10 -14.28
CA ILE A 389 17.14 -14.68 -13.65
C ILE A 389 16.93 -13.18 -13.85
N ASP A 390 15.66 -12.79 -13.99
CA ASP A 390 15.21 -11.40 -13.85
C ASP A 390 14.33 -11.30 -12.59
N THR A 391 14.84 -10.53 -11.62
CA THR A 391 14.13 -10.21 -10.38
C THR A 391 14.62 -8.88 -9.83
N LYS A 392 13.71 -8.11 -9.25
CA LYS A 392 14.06 -6.90 -8.52
C LYS A 392 14.19 -7.24 -7.05
N VAL A 393 15.41 -7.21 -6.51
CA VAL A 393 15.68 -7.62 -5.12
C VAL A 393 14.77 -6.87 -4.15
N GLU A 394 14.52 -5.57 -4.37
CA GLU A 394 13.64 -4.75 -3.52
C GLU A 394 12.20 -5.27 -3.41
N ASP A 395 11.71 -6.01 -4.40
CA ASP A 395 10.36 -6.59 -4.38
C ASP A 395 10.30 -7.88 -3.56
N ILE A 396 11.44 -8.56 -3.32
CA ILE A 396 11.48 -9.78 -2.51
C ILE A 396 10.90 -9.52 -1.12
N SER A 397 9.98 -10.38 -0.72
CA SER A 397 9.25 -10.28 0.53
C SER A 397 9.95 -11.03 1.65
N ARG A 398 9.99 -10.43 2.84
CA ARG A 398 10.42 -11.06 4.09
C ARG A 398 9.17 -11.45 4.89
N LEU A 399 8.95 -12.74 5.10
CA LEU A 399 7.68 -13.30 5.61
C LEU A 399 7.62 -13.41 7.15
N ASP A 400 8.75 -13.18 7.83
CA ASP A 400 8.89 -13.18 9.28
C ASP A 400 9.35 -11.82 9.82
N TRP A 401 9.16 -11.60 11.12
CA TRP A 401 9.49 -10.32 11.76
C TRP A 401 10.99 -10.11 11.89
N TYR A 402 11.54 -9.10 11.20
CA TYR A 402 12.98 -8.88 11.06
C TYR A 402 13.53 -7.68 11.85
N ALA A 403 12.73 -7.00 12.68
CA ALA A 403 13.19 -5.79 13.37
C ALA A 403 14.34 -6.06 14.36
N LYS A 404 14.38 -7.27 14.96
CA LYS A 404 15.44 -7.68 15.90
C LYS A 404 16.73 -8.05 15.19
N THR A 405 16.62 -8.69 14.03
CA THR A 405 17.77 -9.21 13.26
C THR A 405 18.47 -8.14 12.44
N SER A 406 17.83 -7.00 12.17
CA SER A 406 18.30 -5.95 11.25
C SER A 406 18.61 -4.59 11.92
N ASN A 407 18.92 -4.60 13.23
CA ASN A 407 19.12 -3.38 14.02
C ASN A 407 20.46 -2.64 13.77
N CYS A 408 21.43 -3.27 13.11
CA CYS A 408 22.74 -2.71 12.76
C CYS A 408 22.71 -1.75 11.56
N ILE A 409 21.58 -1.63 10.87
CA ILE A 409 21.40 -0.68 9.76
C ILE A 409 20.15 0.18 9.99
N ASP A 410 20.10 1.34 9.34
CA ASP A 410 18.94 2.25 9.38
C ASP A 410 18.23 2.39 8.03
N LEU A 411 18.71 1.68 7.01
CA LEU A 411 18.15 1.65 5.66
C LEU A 411 16.86 0.80 5.63
N LYS A 412 15.70 1.45 5.47
CA LYS A 412 14.38 0.81 5.67
C LYS A 412 14.16 -0.42 4.77
N GLU A 413 14.44 -0.32 3.47
CA GLU A 413 14.11 -1.37 2.52
C GLU A 413 15.09 -2.56 2.64
N GLU A 414 16.36 -2.27 2.90
CA GLU A 414 17.45 -3.23 3.05
C GLU A 414 17.34 -4.08 4.34
N LYS A 415 16.57 -3.63 5.34
CA LYS A 415 16.32 -4.39 6.58
C LYS A 415 15.67 -5.75 6.35
N LYS A 416 14.93 -5.92 5.26
CA LYS A 416 14.32 -7.21 4.89
C LYS A 416 15.37 -8.32 4.71
N TYR A 417 16.53 -7.95 4.18
CA TYR A 417 17.59 -8.88 3.78
C TYR A 417 18.71 -8.94 4.82
N CYS A 418 18.93 -7.87 5.59
CA CYS A 418 20.03 -7.79 6.53
C CYS A 418 19.78 -8.61 7.81
N ILE A 419 20.72 -9.51 8.13
CA ILE A 419 20.82 -10.17 9.43
C ILE A 419 22.17 -9.78 10.03
N CYS A 420 22.17 -9.08 11.16
CA CYS A 420 23.37 -8.50 11.73
C CYS A 420 24.35 -9.59 12.19
N LYS A 421 25.63 -9.46 11.82
CA LYS A 421 26.69 -10.43 12.19
C LYS A 421 26.86 -10.61 13.70
N ASN A 422 26.51 -9.62 14.52
CA ASN A 422 26.61 -9.73 15.99
C ASN A 422 25.39 -10.40 16.64
N ASN A 423 24.33 -10.67 15.87
CA ASN A 423 23.15 -11.42 16.33
C ASN A 423 23.22 -12.90 15.95
N THR A 424 24.23 -13.34 15.21
CA THR A 424 24.42 -14.76 14.94
C THR A 424 24.99 -15.43 16.19
N THR A 425 24.12 -16.00 17.02
CA THR A 425 24.56 -17.01 17.99
C THR A 425 25.21 -18.14 17.22
N THR A 426 26.51 -18.35 17.48
CA THR A 426 27.32 -19.49 17.00
C THR A 426 26.67 -20.82 17.31
#